data_AF-A0AAQ3NN39-F1
#
_entry.id   AF-A0AAQ3NN39-F1
#
_cell.length_a   1.000
_cell.length_b   1.000
_cell.length_c   1.000
_cell.angle_alpha   90.00
_cell.angle_beta   90.00
_cell.angle_gamma   90.00
#
_symmetry.space_group_name_H-M   'P 1'
#
loop_
_entity.id
_entity.type
_entity.pdbx_description
1 polymer ?
#
loop_
_entity_poly.entity_id
_entity_poly.type
_entity_poly.pdbx_seq_one_letter_code
_entity_poly.pdbx_strand_id
1 'polypeptide(L)'
;MPSECLNLIPHNKFSFAKIWLLAAQFEIRQLNLKAARQILGNAIGKAPKDKIFKKYIEIELQLGNIDRCRKLYEKYLEWSPENCYAWSKYAELERSLSETERARGIFELAIAQPALDMPELLWKVQNLFLVPCQDTHIYLSDIILDPASGFI
;
A
#
# COMPACT_ATOMS: atom_id res chain seq x y z
N MET A 1 13.96 -19.42 -21.46
CA MET A 1 13.98 -18.90 -20.06
C MET A 1 12.90 -17.83 -19.90
N PRO A 2 12.19 -17.68 -18.77
CA PRO A 2 11.16 -16.64 -18.59
C PRO A 2 11.69 -15.21 -18.78
N SER A 3 12.99 -15.00 -18.59
CA SER A 3 13.72 -13.74 -18.83
C SER A 3 13.75 -13.33 -20.31
N GLU A 4 13.80 -14.26 -21.25
CA GLU A 4 13.77 -13.96 -22.70
C GLU A 4 12.39 -13.46 -23.13
N CYS A 5 11.32 -14.02 -22.54
CA CYS A 5 9.95 -13.58 -22.82
C CYS A 5 9.71 -12.13 -22.39
N LEU A 6 10.38 -11.66 -21.33
CA LEU A 6 10.31 -10.26 -20.89
C LEU A 6 11.00 -9.31 -21.87
N ASN A 7 11.96 -9.76 -22.67
CA ASN A 7 12.61 -8.92 -23.68
C ASN A 7 11.86 -8.94 -25.03
N LEU A 8 11.09 -10.00 -25.29
CA LEU A 8 10.33 -10.14 -26.54
C LEU A 8 9.04 -9.31 -26.57
N ILE A 9 8.47 -8.99 -25.40
CA ILE A 9 7.19 -8.29 -25.33
C ILE A 9 7.40 -6.77 -25.39
N PRO A 10 6.79 -6.06 -26.36
CA PRO A 10 6.79 -4.60 -26.38
C PRO A 10 5.94 -4.05 -25.23
N HIS A 11 6.57 -3.77 -24.09
CA HIS A 11 5.93 -3.22 -22.89
C HIS A 11 5.34 -1.82 -23.09
N ASN A 12 5.63 -1.17 -24.23
CA ASN A 12 5.12 0.14 -24.62
C ASN A 12 3.66 0.10 -25.14
N LYS A 13 3.18 -1.06 -25.62
CA LYS A 13 1.79 -1.20 -26.14
C LYS A 13 0.89 -2.11 -25.31
N PHE A 14 1.46 -3.11 -24.62
CA PHE A 14 0.66 -4.14 -23.96
C PHE A 14 1.40 -4.74 -22.74
N SER A 15 1.49 -3.97 -21.65
CA SER A 15 2.13 -4.45 -20.41
C SER A 15 1.17 -5.32 -19.59
N PHE A 16 1.23 -6.65 -19.73
CA PHE A 16 0.53 -7.52 -18.79
C PHE A 16 1.28 -7.60 -17.47
N ALA A 17 0.73 -6.98 -16.42
CA ALA A 17 1.17 -7.20 -15.04
C ALA A 17 1.33 -8.70 -14.74
N LYS A 18 0.46 -9.53 -15.31
CA LYS A 18 0.47 -10.99 -15.17
C LYS A 18 1.82 -11.62 -15.55
N ILE A 19 2.50 -11.14 -16.59
CA ILE A 19 3.76 -11.75 -17.07
C ILE A 19 4.90 -11.46 -16.10
N TRP A 20 4.99 -10.21 -15.61
CA TRP A 20 5.95 -9.83 -14.57
C TRP A 20 5.75 -10.64 -13.29
N LEU A 21 4.50 -10.83 -12.88
CA LEU A 21 4.16 -11.63 -11.70
C LEU A 21 4.50 -13.11 -11.88
N LEU A 22 4.21 -13.69 -13.04
CA LEU A 22 4.56 -15.09 -13.34
C LEU A 22 6.08 -15.31 -13.37
N ALA A 23 6.83 -14.37 -13.94
CA ALA A 23 8.30 -14.44 -13.96
C ALA A 23 8.87 -14.34 -12.53
N ALA A 24 8.37 -13.43 -11.71
CA ALA A 24 8.79 -13.31 -10.31
C ALA A 24 8.44 -14.57 -9.50
N GLN A 25 7.24 -15.13 -9.67
CA GLN A 25 6.83 -16.39 -9.03
C GLN A 25 7.69 -17.58 -9.46
N PHE A 26 8.13 -17.61 -10.72
CA PHE A 26 9.07 -18.62 -11.19
C PHE A 26 10.40 -18.53 -10.44
N GLU A 27 10.99 -17.34 -10.34
CA GLU A 27 12.24 -17.14 -9.60
C GLU A 27 12.10 -17.47 -8.10
N ILE A 28 10.96 -17.17 -7.48
CA ILE A 28 10.69 -17.54 -6.08
C ILE A 28 10.68 -19.06 -5.91
N ARG A 29 10.08 -19.80 -6.85
CA ARG A 29 10.11 -21.28 -6.84
C ARG A 29 11.52 -21.85 -7.02
N GLN A 30 12.38 -21.13 -7.72
CA GLN A 30 13.81 -21.46 -7.85
C GLN A 30 14.64 -20.97 -6.65
N LEU A 31 14.00 -20.44 -5.60
CA LEU A 31 14.63 -19.85 -4.42
C LEU A 31 15.56 -18.65 -4.74
N ASN A 32 15.42 -18.06 -5.93
CA ASN A 32 16.21 -16.93 -6.38
C ASN A 32 15.50 -15.60 -6.07
N LEU A 33 15.50 -15.22 -4.79
CA LEU A 33 14.85 -14.00 -4.32
C LEU A 33 15.43 -12.73 -4.94
N LYS A 34 16.73 -12.73 -5.25
CA LYS A 34 17.41 -11.57 -5.86
C LYS A 34 16.88 -11.30 -7.26
N ALA A 35 16.76 -12.34 -8.09
CA ALA A 35 16.20 -12.21 -9.43
C ALA A 35 14.71 -11.81 -9.37
N ALA A 36 13.92 -12.44 -8.49
CA ALA A 36 12.51 -12.08 -8.31
C ALA A 36 12.31 -10.59 -7.99
N ARG A 37 13.12 -10.05 -7.07
CA ARG A 37 13.12 -8.62 -6.70
C ARG A 37 13.52 -7.71 -7.86
N GLN A 38 14.53 -8.08 -8.64
CA GLN A 38 14.94 -7.32 -9.82
C GLN A 38 13.82 -7.28 -10.87
N ILE A 39 13.14 -8.41 -11.12
CA ILE A 39 12.01 -8.47 -12.05
C ILE A 39 10.87 -7.57 -11.59
N LEU A 40 10.48 -7.63 -10.32
CA LEU A 40 9.39 -6.80 -9.77
C LEU A 40 9.77 -5.31 -9.70
N GLY A 41 11.00 -4.99 -9.35
CA GLY A 41 11.52 -3.61 -9.37
C GLY A 41 11.52 -3.02 -10.79
N ASN A 42 11.96 -3.80 -11.78
CA ASN A 42 11.89 -3.42 -13.19
C ASN A 42 10.44 -3.23 -13.67
N ALA A 43 9.52 -4.07 -13.17
CA ALA A 43 8.10 -3.97 -13.50
C ALA A 43 7.49 -2.65 -13.00
N ILE A 44 7.83 -2.23 -11.77
CA ILE A 44 7.41 -0.93 -11.21
C ILE A 44 7.96 0.23 -12.05
N GLY A 45 9.25 0.19 -12.43
CA GLY A 45 9.86 1.26 -13.21
C GLY A 45 9.34 1.37 -14.65
N LYS A 46 9.00 0.24 -15.29
CA LYS A 46 8.56 0.22 -16.70
C LYS A 46 7.05 0.32 -16.87
N ALA A 47 6.27 -0.25 -15.96
CA ALA A 47 4.82 -0.35 -16.08
C ALA A 47 4.19 -0.43 -14.68
N PRO A 48 4.19 0.67 -13.91
CA PRO A 48 3.62 0.68 -12.57
C PRO A 48 2.11 0.39 -12.65
N LYS A 49 1.66 -0.58 -11.87
CA LYS A 49 0.25 -0.99 -11.75
C LYS A 49 -0.02 -1.44 -10.33
N ASP A 50 -1.21 -1.14 -9.81
CA ASP A 50 -1.71 -1.60 -8.51
C ASP A 50 -1.45 -3.07 -8.23
N LYS A 51 -1.75 -3.94 -9.20
CA LYS A 51 -1.59 -5.39 -9.05
C LYS A 51 -0.14 -5.80 -8.80
N ILE A 52 0.83 -5.06 -9.35
CA ILE A 52 2.26 -5.33 -9.17
C ILE A 52 2.70 -4.92 -7.77
N PHE A 53 2.33 -3.71 -7.32
CA PHE A 53 2.63 -3.26 -5.96
C PHE A 53 2.03 -4.20 -4.91
N LYS A 54 0.72 -4.51 -5.01
CA LYS A 54 0.03 -5.41 -4.09
C LYS A 54 0.72 -6.77 -3.98
N LYS A 55 1.07 -7.38 -5.12
CA LYS A 55 1.71 -8.70 -5.11
C LYS A 55 3.15 -8.66 -4.65
N TYR A 56 3.89 -7.59 -4.94
CA TYR A 56 5.27 -7.45 -4.48
C TYR A 56 5.32 -7.28 -2.96
N ILE A 57 4.45 -6.44 -2.40
CA ILE A 57 4.33 -6.27 -0.95
C ILE A 57 3.92 -7.58 -0.27
N GLU A 58 2.95 -8.32 -0.82
CA GLU A 58 2.54 -9.63 -0.30
C GLU A 58 3.72 -10.61 -0.23
N ILE A 59 4.57 -10.66 -1.26
CA ILE A 59 5.77 -11.50 -1.30
C ILE A 59 6.78 -11.08 -0.23
N GLU A 60 7.09 -9.79 -0.10
CA GLU A 60 8.05 -9.32 0.92
C GLU A 60 7.53 -9.52 2.35
N LEU A 61 6.21 -9.40 2.55
CA LEU A 61 5.56 -9.67 3.83
C LEU A 61 5.65 -11.16 4.20
N GLN A 62 5.43 -12.06 3.24
CA GLN A 62 5.62 -13.51 3.42
C GLN A 62 7.07 -13.87 3.76
N LEU A 63 8.03 -13.08 3.25
CA LEU A 63 9.45 -13.22 3.57
C LEU A 63 9.86 -12.53 4.88
N GLY A 64 8.92 -11.86 5.58
CA GLY A 64 9.17 -11.13 6.82
C GLY A 64 10.00 -9.85 6.65
N ASN A 65 10.18 -9.34 5.43
CA ASN A 65 11.01 -8.15 5.17
C ASN A 65 10.21 -6.85 5.32
N ILE A 66 9.84 -6.52 6.56
CA ILE A 66 8.99 -5.37 6.88
C ILE A 66 9.57 -4.03 6.41
N ASP A 67 10.88 -3.81 6.54
CA ASP A 67 11.54 -2.58 6.08
C ASP A 67 11.40 -2.37 4.57
N ARG A 68 11.33 -3.46 3.80
CA ARG A 68 11.09 -3.38 2.37
C ARG A 68 9.63 -3.12 2.06
N CYS A 69 8.71 -3.71 2.82
CA CYS A 69 7.27 -3.43 2.70
C CYS A 69 7.00 -1.93 2.88
N ARG A 70 7.61 -1.28 3.88
CA ARG A 70 7.49 0.18 4.10
C ARG A 70 7.91 0.98 2.88
N LYS A 71 9.12 0.73 2.36
CA LYS A 71 9.64 1.39 1.14
C LYS A 71 8.76 1.16 -0.09
N LEU A 72 8.13 -0.01 -0.18
CA LEU A 72 7.20 -0.32 -1.27
C LEU A 72 5.87 0.41 -1.13
N TYR A 73 5.34 0.53 0.09
CA TYR A 73 4.15 1.34 0.34
C TYR A 73 4.40 2.83 0.10
N GLU A 74 5.53 3.37 0.53
CA GLU A 74 5.94 4.75 0.23
C GLU A 74 5.95 5.01 -1.28
N LYS A 75 6.63 4.16 -2.06
CA LYS A 75 6.63 4.27 -3.53
C LYS A 75 5.26 4.08 -4.18
N TYR A 76 4.40 3.26 -3.57
CA TYR A 76 3.04 3.07 -4.06
C TYR A 76 2.21 4.34 -3.87
N LEU A 77 2.34 4.99 -2.72
CA LEU A 77 1.68 6.25 -2.39
C LEU A 77 2.26 7.45 -3.15
N GLU A 78 3.56 7.46 -3.44
CA GLU A 78 4.18 8.44 -4.34
C GLU A 78 3.59 8.35 -5.76
N TRP A 79 3.29 7.14 -6.23
CA TRP A 79 2.75 6.92 -7.57
C TRP A 79 1.23 7.14 -7.65
N SER A 80 0.48 6.79 -6.61
CA SER A 80 -0.98 6.94 -6.55
C SER A 80 -1.41 7.38 -5.15
N PRO A 81 -1.24 8.67 -4.81
CA PRO A 81 -1.63 9.22 -3.51
C PRO A 81 -3.15 9.24 -3.28
N GLU A 82 -3.95 9.21 -4.34
CA GLU A 82 -5.41 9.14 -4.31
C GLU A 82 -5.96 7.78 -3.82
N ASN A 83 -5.13 6.73 -3.80
CA ASN A 83 -5.55 5.36 -3.57
C ASN A 83 -5.80 5.06 -2.08
N CYS A 84 -7.04 5.23 -1.61
CA CYS A 84 -7.44 4.94 -0.23
C CYS A 84 -7.10 3.51 0.23
N TYR A 85 -7.09 2.54 -0.68
CA TYR A 85 -6.78 1.15 -0.36
C TYR A 85 -5.31 0.98 0.03
N ALA A 86 -4.40 1.68 -0.65
CA ALA A 86 -2.97 1.67 -0.35
C ALA A 86 -2.70 2.27 1.04
N TRP A 87 -3.29 3.42 1.34
CA TRP A 87 -3.21 4.06 2.67
C TRP A 87 -3.72 3.15 3.79
N SER A 88 -4.92 2.58 3.62
CA SER A 88 -5.53 1.69 4.61
C SER A 88 -4.65 0.45 4.89
N LYS A 89 -4.10 -0.15 3.83
CA LYS A 89 -3.24 -1.33 3.95
C LYS A 89 -1.87 -1.01 4.56
N TYR A 90 -1.34 0.18 4.32
CA TYR A 90 -0.09 0.61 4.94
C TYR A 90 -0.27 0.81 6.45
N ALA A 91 -1.35 1.48 6.87
CA ALA A 91 -1.65 1.66 8.28
C ALA A 91 -1.98 0.32 8.98
N GLU A 92 -2.65 -0.61 8.29
CA GLU A 92 -2.89 -1.97 8.81
C GLU A 92 -1.59 -2.74 9.03
N LEU A 93 -0.59 -2.58 8.15
CA LEU A 93 0.75 -3.14 8.34
C LEU A 93 1.40 -2.61 9.62
N GLU A 94 1.48 -1.28 9.81
CA GLU A 94 2.11 -0.70 11.01
C GLU A 94 1.36 -1.11 12.29
N ARG A 95 0.04 -1.20 12.25
CA ARG A 95 -0.74 -1.74 13.38
C ARG A 95 -0.40 -3.20 13.68
N SER A 96 -0.22 -4.04 12.66
CA SER A 96 0.17 -5.44 12.85
C SER A 96 1.55 -5.60 13.53
N LEU A 97 2.36 -4.55 13.50
CA LEU A 97 3.66 -4.45 14.17
C LEU A 97 3.57 -3.79 15.55
N SER A 98 2.36 -3.48 16.02
CA SER A 98 2.09 -2.71 17.25
C SER A 98 2.60 -1.27 17.21
N GLU A 99 2.87 -0.73 16.03
CA GLU A 99 3.38 0.63 15.79
C GLU A 99 2.22 1.60 15.54
N THR A 100 1.37 1.78 16.55
CA THR A 100 0.10 2.54 16.45
C THR A 100 0.31 4.02 16.16
N GLU A 101 1.37 4.63 16.70
CA GLU A 101 1.73 6.03 16.43
C GLU A 101 2.06 6.25 14.95
N ARG A 102 2.80 5.31 14.33
CA ARG A 102 3.11 5.37 12.90
C ARG A 102 1.86 5.17 12.05
N ALA A 103 1.00 4.21 12.42
CA ALA A 103 -0.28 4.01 11.75
C ALA A 103 -1.15 5.28 11.77
N ARG A 104 -1.17 6.00 12.91
CA ARG A 104 -1.86 7.28 13.03
C ARG A 104 -1.27 8.35 12.12
N GLY A 105 0.06 8.50 12.10
CA GLY A 105 0.73 9.44 11.20
C GLY A 105 0.42 9.16 9.72
N ILE A 106 0.32 7.89 9.32
CA ILE A 106 -0.09 7.51 7.96
C ILE A 106 -1.53 7.96 7.65
N PHE A 107 -2.47 7.80 8.59
CA PHE A 107 -3.84 8.28 8.40
C PHE A 107 -3.92 9.81 8.35
N GLU A 108 -3.18 10.51 9.20
CA GLU A 108 -3.12 11.98 9.18
C GLU A 108 -2.58 12.50 7.83
N LEU A 109 -1.53 11.86 7.30
CA LEU A 109 -1.01 12.16 5.96
C LEU A 109 -2.02 11.86 4.85
N ALA A 110 -2.80 10.79 5.00
CA ALA A 110 -3.85 10.47 4.05
C ALA A 110 -4.95 11.54 4.05
N ILE A 111 -5.45 11.94 5.22
CA ILE A 111 -6.53 12.94 5.38
C ILE A 111 -6.11 14.32 4.87
N ALA A 112 -4.84 14.68 5.04
CA ALA A 112 -4.29 15.91 4.50
C ALA A 112 -4.33 15.96 2.96
N GLN A 113 -4.57 14.83 2.29
CA GLN A 113 -4.55 14.74 0.84
C GLN A 113 -5.91 15.09 0.22
N PRO A 114 -6.00 16.18 -0.56
CA PRO A 114 -7.29 16.74 -1.01
C PRO A 114 -7.97 15.94 -2.14
N ALA A 115 -7.26 14.98 -2.74
CA ALA A 115 -7.68 14.21 -3.91
C ALA A 115 -7.96 12.73 -3.58
N LEU A 116 -8.41 12.42 -2.37
CA LEU A 116 -8.75 11.05 -1.99
C LEU A 116 -10.01 10.57 -2.73
N ASP A 117 -9.95 9.40 -3.35
CA ASP A 117 -11.07 8.77 -4.06
C ASP A 117 -12.30 8.56 -3.16
N MET A 118 -12.07 8.19 -1.88
CA MET A 118 -13.11 7.92 -0.88
C MET A 118 -12.62 8.29 0.53
N PRO A 119 -12.79 9.56 0.97
CA PRO A 119 -12.46 10.00 2.33
C PRO A 119 -13.26 9.23 3.38
N GLU A 120 -14.49 8.84 3.02
CA GLU A 120 -15.41 8.08 3.87
C GLU A 120 -15.00 6.62 4.15
N LEU A 121 -13.95 6.10 3.52
CA LEU A 121 -13.41 4.80 3.96
C LEU A 121 -12.39 5.00 5.07
N LEU A 122 -11.57 6.04 4.94
CA LEU A 122 -10.43 6.30 5.82
C LEU A 122 -10.87 6.76 7.21
N TRP A 123 -11.83 7.68 7.34
CA TRP A 123 -12.38 8.08 8.65
C TRP A 123 -12.98 6.89 9.42
N LYS A 124 -13.63 5.94 8.75
CA LYS A 124 -14.28 4.78 9.36
C LYS A 124 -13.24 3.75 9.80
N VAL A 125 -12.23 3.54 8.97
CA VAL A 125 -11.06 2.72 9.32
C VAL A 125 -10.32 3.39 10.49
N GLN A 126 -9.98 4.67 10.41
CA GLN A 126 -9.33 5.40 11.51
C GLN A 126 -10.14 5.31 12.82
N ASN A 127 -11.45 5.58 12.79
CA ASN A 127 -12.30 5.50 13.98
C ASN A 127 -12.43 4.07 14.51
N LEU A 128 -12.55 3.06 13.65
CA LEU A 128 -12.57 1.65 14.07
C LEU A 128 -11.20 1.19 14.62
N PHE A 129 -10.11 1.83 14.21
CA PHE A 129 -8.74 1.41 14.54
C PHE A 129 -8.12 2.22 15.70
N LEU A 130 -8.63 3.42 16.00
CA LEU A 130 -8.20 4.29 17.11
C LEU A 130 -9.06 4.15 18.37
N VAL A 131 -10.20 3.45 18.33
CA VAL A 131 -10.91 3.08 19.55
C VAL A 131 -10.04 2.03 20.27
N PRO A 132 -9.47 2.37 21.45
CA PRO A 132 -8.76 1.39 22.23
C PRO A 132 -9.77 0.30 22.62
N CYS A 133 -9.38 -0.97 22.57
CA CYS A 133 -10.17 -2.06 23.17
C CYS A 133 -10.39 -1.91 24.69
N GLN A 134 -10.09 -0.75 25.29
CA GLN A 134 -10.24 -0.49 26.72
C GLN A 134 -11.30 0.53 27.11
N ASP A 135 -11.89 1.34 26.21
CA ASP A 135 -12.90 2.32 26.63
C ASP A 135 -14.18 2.26 25.80
N THR A 136 -15.20 1.60 26.36
CA THR A 136 -16.59 1.59 25.86
C THR A 136 -17.32 2.92 26.09
N HIS A 137 -16.64 4.06 26.12
CA HIS A 137 -17.27 5.37 26.36
C HIS A 137 -16.51 6.53 25.69
N ILE A 138 -16.50 6.58 24.36
CA ILE A 138 -16.38 7.86 23.66
C ILE A 138 -17.57 7.96 22.72
N TYR A 139 -18.49 8.85 23.10
CA TYR A 139 -19.78 9.05 22.46
C TYR A 139 -19.58 9.68 21.08
N LEU A 140 -20.46 9.31 20.15
CA LEU A 140 -20.62 9.89 18.81
C LEU A 140 -20.83 11.43 18.79
N SER A 141 -20.83 12.12 19.93
CA SER A 141 -20.98 13.56 20.06
C SER A 141 -19.72 14.35 19.70
N ASP A 142 -18.53 13.75 19.80
CA ASP A 142 -17.28 14.53 19.77
C ASP A 142 -16.68 14.70 18.38
N ILE A 143 -17.36 14.19 17.33
CA ILE A 143 -16.95 14.33 15.92
C ILE A 143 -17.75 15.43 15.19
N ILE A 144 -18.85 15.94 15.75
CA ILE A 144 -19.75 16.88 15.05
C ILE A 144 -19.70 18.33 15.61
N LEU A 145 -19.06 18.59 16.75
CA LEU A 145 -19.05 19.93 17.35
C LEU A 145 -17.63 20.43 17.63
N ASP A 146 -16.89 20.75 16.57
CA ASP A 146 -15.82 21.74 16.67
C ASP A 146 -16.24 23.01 15.90
N PRO A 147 -16.69 24.08 16.58
CA PRO A 147 -17.12 25.32 15.93
C PRO A 147 -15.95 26.19 15.43
N ALA A 148 -14.71 25.69 15.44
CA ALA A 148 -13.51 26.48 15.15
C ALA A 148 -13.09 26.54 13.67
N SER A 149 -13.73 25.80 12.76
CA SER A 149 -13.50 25.96 11.31
C SER A 149 -14.42 27.05 10.74
N GLY A 150 -14.06 28.30 11.02
CA GLY A 150 -14.66 29.46 10.38
C GLY A 150 -14.41 29.47 8.87
N PHE A 151 -15.41 29.04 8.10
CA PHE A 151 -15.67 29.49 6.75
C PHE A 151 -17.17 29.76 6.64
N ILE A 152 -17.49 30.89 6.01
CA ILE A 152 -18.80 31.54 5.87
C ILE A 152 -19.88 30.57 5.36
#